data_AF-A0A5N6ZWD5-F1
#
_entry.id   AF-A0A5N6ZWD5-F1
#
_cell.length_a   1.000
_cell.length_b   1.000
_cell.length_c   1.000
_cell.angle_alpha   90.00
_cell.angle_beta   90.00
_cell.angle_gamma   90.00
#
_symmetry.space_group_name_H-M   'P 1'
#
loop_
_entity.id
_entity.type
_entity.pdbx_description
1 polymer ?
#
loop_
_entity_poly.entity_id
_entity_poly.type
_entity_poly.pdbx_seq_one_letter_code
_entity_poly.pdbx_strand_id
1 'polypeptide(L)'
;MAQNLSSLVKPKVVGIYGIPRAGKTTLLNQLRMTLGEDDFMYFGGSDEIGKLVHGGITWFKKLDDRDRQDFRELAVGVATGHLIFWNEGEDSGSAVHTQSELDTYTHIIYLDTPPEEIVKRRLNDSGRDRSHVSKSHVQCWVEAEKRVLRDLCYRNNILFCAVSPSMIPKNVERLLSDFNEHDEQHNLFDALSVLDSIPAIQSGTLKVMIVLDANRTLTSQDTGALFWKKIIPRLEYANGGRPKTPAQVVFESPLAYTYNAFREVTLLHEERLHDHEYDSVCKAVALSVTMDEEFMTLLRRIAEQKHVAAVVVTCGMAQIWKYVLELEGLLDKVTVIGGGRISDGFVVAPELKEALVDHLKNQHHLGVLAFGDSPLDLKMLSRADKAFVNDGLKAKQCLRPNHVSPRLTTAILPELKLLDPHFVDSLLVDKLNPGAVKILMTPMRDMSVQGPRLSKAHRDVGWYLAATFLPELIGVEDIAIPHVQGHMATGHQLWGEDKILIVALMRALFVHASQPTDPQHDPLNDRFATILVDSVVNSGRTILDFDMQAECVSGGILTATLAEYTNLQFITLRISENKYKGTGATDTGNRLFNTLHLP
;
A
#
# COMPACT_ATOMS: atom_id res chain seq x y z
N MET A 1 -19.99 19.26 -31.08
CA MET A 1 -19.62 17.85 -31.33
C MET A 1 -18.25 17.84 -31.98
N ALA A 2 -17.20 17.81 -31.16
CA ALA A 2 -15.84 17.57 -31.61
C ALA A 2 -15.53 16.12 -31.22
N GLN A 3 -15.37 15.25 -32.21
CA GLN A 3 -15.00 13.86 -31.99
C GLN A 3 -13.59 13.82 -31.39
N ASN A 4 -13.47 13.13 -30.26
CA ASN A 4 -12.20 12.75 -29.65
C ASN A 4 -11.29 12.11 -30.73
N LEU A 5 -10.13 12.70 -30.99
CA LEU A 5 -9.02 11.94 -31.53
C LEU A 5 -8.63 10.94 -30.46
N SER A 6 -9.05 9.69 -30.63
CA SER A 6 -8.49 8.55 -29.91
C SER A 6 -6.97 8.57 -30.07
N SER A 7 -6.26 8.55 -28.95
CA SER A 7 -4.81 8.34 -28.92
C SER A 7 -4.48 7.06 -29.67
N LEU A 8 -3.78 7.16 -30.80
CA LEU A 8 -3.34 5.99 -31.56
C LEU A 8 -2.43 5.13 -30.68
N VAL A 9 -2.90 3.96 -30.27
CA VAL A 9 -2.09 2.93 -29.60
C VAL A 9 -1.04 2.45 -30.61
N LYS A 10 0.25 2.56 -30.24
CA LYS A 10 1.37 2.08 -31.07
C LYS A 10 1.30 0.54 -31.13
N PRO A 11 1.38 -0.09 -32.33
CA PRO A 11 1.42 -1.54 -32.42
C PRO A 11 2.63 -2.10 -31.67
N LYS A 12 2.46 -3.26 -31.02
CA LYS A 12 3.51 -3.91 -30.26
C LYS A 12 4.50 -4.56 -31.23
N VAL A 13 5.75 -4.10 -31.19
CA VAL A 13 6.86 -4.65 -31.99
C VAL A 13 8.01 -5.04 -31.07
N VAL A 14 8.45 -6.30 -31.20
CA VAL A 14 9.49 -6.93 -30.38
C VAL A 14 10.72 -7.24 -31.24
N GLY A 15 11.86 -6.67 -30.88
CA GLY A 15 13.15 -6.93 -31.52
C GLY A 15 13.89 -8.07 -30.85
N ILE A 16 14.27 -9.11 -31.60
CA ILE A 16 15.20 -10.15 -31.14
C ILE A 16 16.61 -9.75 -31.55
N TYR A 17 17.45 -9.43 -30.57
CA TYR A 17 18.83 -8.99 -30.76
C TYR A 17 19.84 -9.99 -30.19
N GLY A 18 21.11 -9.81 -30.56
CA GLY A 18 22.21 -10.68 -30.18
C GLY A 18 23.23 -10.75 -31.30
N ILE A 19 24.49 -10.99 -30.97
CA ILE A 19 25.56 -10.99 -31.97
C ILE A 19 25.36 -12.10 -33.01
N PRO A 20 26.01 -12.03 -34.19
CA PRO A 20 25.89 -13.09 -35.19
C PRO A 20 26.24 -14.47 -34.61
N ARG A 21 25.36 -15.46 -34.85
CA ARG A 21 25.36 -16.84 -34.32
C ARG A 21 24.83 -17.03 -32.88
N ALA A 22 24.25 -15.99 -32.26
CA ALA A 22 23.49 -16.13 -31.02
C ALA A 22 22.22 -17.02 -31.14
N GLY A 23 21.73 -17.30 -32.35
CA GLY A 23 20.59 -18.20 -32.57
C GLY A 23 19.26 -17.49 -32.90
N LYS A 24 19.31 -16.19 -33.24
CA LYS A 24 18.13 -15.37 -33.56
C LYS A 24 17.16 -16.02 -34.56
N THR A 25 17.65 -16.44 -35.72
CA THR A 25 16.81 -17.08 -36.77
C THR A 25 16.23 -18.42 -36.32
N THR A 26 17.01 -19.20 -35.56
CA THR A 26 16.54 -20.48 -34.99
C THR A 26 15.39 -20.24 -34.03
N LEU A 27 15.52 -19.26 -33.13
CA LEU A 27 14.47 -18.88 -32.20
C LEU A 27 13.22 -18.35 -32.93
N LEU A 28 13.40 -17.46 -33.90
CA LEU A 28 12.29 -16.91 -34.68
C LEU A 28 11.46 -18.03 -35.34
N ASN A 29 12.12 -19.02 -35.92
CA ASN A 29 11.45 -20.18 -36.53
C ASN A 29 10.78 -21.09 -35.48
N GLN A 30 11.38 -21.25 -34.30
CA GLN A 30 10.77 -22.00 -33.20
C GLN A 30 9.49 -21.33 -32.71
N LEU A 31 9.52 -20.01 -32.48
CA LEU A 31 8.35 -19.24 -32.05
C LEU A 31 7.22 -19.32 -33.07
N ARG A 32 7.53 -19.23 -34.37
CA ARG A 32 6.55 -19.42 -35.44
C ARG A 32 5.87 -20.79 -35.39
N MET A 33 6.60 -21.84 -35.00
CA MET A 33 6.02 -23.18 -34.86
C MET A 33 5.20 -23.35 -33.57
N THR A 34 5.55 -22.66 -32.49
CA THR A 34 4.91 -22.86 -31.18
C THR A 34 3.74 -21.93 -30.92
N LEU A 35 3.86 -20.65 -31.29
CA LEU A 35 2.83 -19.62 -31.08
C LEU A 35 1.92 -19.43 -32.30
N GLY A 36 2.26 -20.00 -33.46
CA GLY A 36 1.48 -19.85 -34.68
C GLY A 36 1.56 -18.43 -35.27
N GLU A 37 0.68 -18.12 -36.21
CA GLU A 37 0.62 -16.82 -36.90
C GLU A 37 -0.71 -16.08 -36.68
N ASP A 38 -1.52 -16.55 -35.73
CA ASP A 38 -2.83 -15.95 -35.42
C ASP A 38 -2.67 -14.62 -34.68
N ASP A 39 -1.78 -14.57 -33.68
CA ASP A 39 -1.51 -13.38 -32.84
C ASP A 39 -0.11 -12.77 -33.06
N PHE A 40 0.72 -13.37 -33.93
CA PHE A 40 2.13 -13.01 -34.11
C PHE A 40 2.57 -12.98 -35.58
N MET A 41 3.35 -11.97 -35.95
CA MET A 41 4.01 -11.88 -37.26
C MET A 41 5.53 -11.92 -37.12
N TYR A 42 6.22 -12.67 -37.99
CA TYR A 42 7.67 -12.90 -37.89
C TYR A 42 8.46 -12.37 -39.09
N PHE A 43 9.49 -11.57 -38.81
CA PHE A 43 10.32 -10.88 -39.82
C PHE A 43 11.81 -11.22 -39.70
N GLY A 44 12.41 -11.60 -40.83
CA GLY A 44 13.79 -12.08 -40.93
C GLY A 44 14.77 -10.96 -41.22
N GLY A 45 14.88 -9.97 -40.34
CA GLY A 45 15.76 -8.82 -40.49
C GLY A 45 15.05 -7.49 -40.22
N SER A 46 15.76 -6.50 -39.69
CA SER A 46 15.18 -5.19 -39.38
C SER A 46 14.80 -4.39 -40.63
N ASP A 47 15.48 -4.63 -41.77
CA ASP A 47 15.14 -4.06 -43.08
C ASP A 47 13.74 -4.48 -43.58
N GLU A 48 13.23 -5.63 -43.14
CA GLU A 48 11.86 -6.08 -43.47
C GLU A 48 10.80 -5.34 -42.65
N ILE A 49 11.14 -4.90 -41.43
CA ILE A 49 10.31 -4.01 -40.62
C ILE A 49 10.29 -2.61 -41.24
N GLY A 50 11.43 -2.15 -41.76
CA GLY A 50 11.52 -0.91 -42.54
C GLY A 50 10.57 -0.88 -43.75
N LYS A 51 10.19 -2.04 -44.31
CA LYS A 51 9.18 -2.14 -45.39
C LYS A 51 7.74 -2.05 -44.88
N LEU A 52 7.47 -2.43 -43.64
CA LEU A 52 6.22 -2.13 -42.91
C LEU A 52 6.15 -0.65 -42.48
N VAL A 53 7.31 -0.03 -42.27
CA VAL A 53 7.44 1.30 -41.65
C VAL A 53 7.91 2.40 -42.63
N HIS A 54 8.19 2.09 -43.91
CA HIS A 54 8.43 3.10 -44.95
C HIS A 54 7.13 3.83 -45.31
N GLY A 55 6.85 4.81 -44.45
CA GLY A 55 5.71 5.70 -44.43
C GLY A 55 5.25 6.04 -43.01
N GLY A 56 5.75 5.37 -41.96
CA GLY A 56 5.32 5.55 -40.57
C GLY A 56 3.79 5.48 -40.43
N ILE A 57 3.24 6.20 -39.44
CA ILE A 57 1.80 6.44 -39.24
C ILE A 57 1.08 6.80 -40.55
N THR A 58 1.78 7.29 -41.56
CA THR A 58 1.25 7.67 -42.88
C THR A 58 0.96 6.47 -43.82
N TRP A 59 1.66 5.33 -43.70
CA TRP A 59 1.33 4.09 -44.42
C TRP A 59 0.22 3.32 -43.71
N PHE A 60 0.26 3.30 -42.37
CA PHE A 60 -0.87 2.87 -41.55
C PHE A 60 -2.12 3.73 -41.81
N LYS A 61 -1.96 5.03 -42.14
CA LYS A 61 -3.03 5.93 -42.64
C LYS A 61 -3.34 5.79 -44.15
N LYS A 62 -2.75 4.82 -44.86
CA LYS A 62 -3.05 4.50 -46.27
C LYS A 62 -3.64 3.10 -46.48
N LEU A 63 -3.51 2.21 -45.49
CA LEU A 63 -4.31 0.98 -45.40
C LEU A 63 -5.80 1.34 -45.46
N ASP A 64 -6.66 0.53 -46.04
CA ASP A 64 -8.10 0.78 -45.91
C ASP A 64 -8.55 0.59 -44.45
N ASP A 65 -9.74 1.07 -44.09
CA ASP A 65 -10.18 1.03 -42.69
C ASP A 65 -10.32 -0.40 -42.16
N ARG A 66 -10.38 -1.42 -43.04
CA ARG A 66 -10.51 -2.84 -42.70
C ARG A 66 -9.14 -3.44 -42.35
N ASP A 67 -8.14 -3.27 -43.21
CA ASP A 67 -6.77 -3.75 -42.95
C ASP A 67 -6.14 -3.04 -41.74
N ARG A 68 -6.51 -1.78 -41.47
CA ARG A 68 -6.11 -1.09 -40.22
C ARG A 68 -6.76 -1.67 -39.00
N GLN A 69 -8.02 -2.09 -39.13
CA GLN A 69 -8.75 -2.68 -38.02
C GLN A 69 -8.17 -4.07 -37.73
N ASP A 70 -7.86 -4.84 -38.76
CA ASP A 70 -7.18 -6.14 -38.65
C ASP A 70 -5.77 -5.98 -38.02
N PHE A 71 -4.98 -4.97 -38.41
CA PHE A 71 -3.67 -4.70 -37.82
C PHE A 71 -3.74 -4.13 -36.39
N ARG A 72 -4.87 -3.51 -36.01
CA ARG A 72 -5.14 -3.02 -34.64
C ARG A 72 -5.65 -4.12 -33.73
N GLU A 73 -6.31 -5.12 -34.29
CA GLU A 73 -6.97 -6.16 -33.52
C GLU A 73 -6.10 -7.42 -33.33
N LEU A 74 -5.05 -7.68 -34.15
CA LEU A 74 -4.59 -9.09 -34.28
C LEU A 74 -3.08 -9.43 -34.41
N ALA A 75 -2.06 -8.56 -34.24
CA ALA A 75 -0.69 -9.12 -34.21
C ALA A 75 0.42 -8.31 -33.51
N VAL A 76 1.24 -9.02 -32.71
CA VAL A 76 2.57 -8.56 -32.28
C VAL A 76 3.59 -8.85 -33.37
N GLY A 77 4.33 -7.82 -33.81
CA GLY A 77 5.43 -7.98 -34.76
C GLY A 77 6.72 -8.43 -34.07
N VAL A 78 7.28 -9.57 -34.42
CA VAL A 78 8.55 -10.10 -33.90
C VAL A 78 9.60 -10.09 -35.00
N ALA A 79 10.74 -9.46 -34.76
CA ALA A 79 11.74 -9.28 -35.82
C ALA A 79 13.17 -9.37 -35.32
N THR A 80 14.06 -9.97 -36.12
CA THR A 80 15.48 -10.06 -35.76
C THR A 80 16.27 -8.83 -36.18
N GLY A 81 17.05 -8.25 -35.26
CA GLY A 81 17.90 -7.09 -35.52
C GLY A 81 19.39 -7.36 -35.32
N HIS A 82 20.20 -6.42 -35.79
CA HIS A 82 21.64 -6.34 -35.56
C HIS A 82 21.99 -4.94 -35.08
N LEU A 83 22.83 -4.82 -34.06
CA LEU A 83 23.23 -3.51 -33.54
C LEU A 83 24.62 -3.10 -34.02
N ILE A 84 25.60 -4.01 -33.89
CA ILE A 84 27.00 -3.74 -34.17
C ILE A 84 27.58 -4.89 -35.02
N PHE A 85 28.41 -4.56 -36.01
CA PHE A 85 29.35 -5.52 -36.61
C PHE A 85 30.78 -5.16 -36.17
N TRP A 86 31.46 -6.09 -35.51
CA TRP A 86 32.79 -5.85 -34.96
C TRP A 86 33.77 -6.96 -35.37
N ASN A 87 34.69 -6.64 -36.28
CA ASN A 87 35.72 -7.59 -36.68
C ASN A 87 36.86 -7.59 -35.66
N GLU A 88 37.51 -8.75 -35.51
CA GLU A 88 38.66 -8.89 -34.62
C GLU A 88 39.87 -8.13 -35.20
N GLY A 89 40.47 -7.25 -34.39
CA GLY A 89 41.55 -6.36 -34.80
C GLY A 89 41.12 -4.92 -35.10
N GLU A 90 39.82 -4.63 -35.11
CA GLU A 90 39.30 -3.25 -35.14
C GLU A 90 39.14 -2.69 -33.72
N ASP A 91 39.50 -1.43 -33.52
CA ASP A 91 39.40 -0.75 -32.21
C ASP A 91 37.95 -0.60 -31.71
N SER A 92 36.98 -0.57 -32.63
CA SER A 92 35.55 -0.46 -32.32
C SER A 92 34.69 -1.06 -33.43
N GLY A 93 33.52 -1.57 -33.08
CA GLY A 93 32.56 -2.09 -34.05
C GLY A 93 31.76 -1.00 -34.76
N SER A 94 31.35 -1.29 -35.99
CA SER A 94 30.47 -0.43 -36.79
C SER A 94 29.02 -0.60 -36.36
N ALA A 95 28.40 0.47 -35.84
CA ALA A 95 26.97 0.48 -35.52
C ALA A 95 26.13 0.48 -36.81
N VAL A 96 25.09 -0.35 -36.84
CA VAL A 96 24.23 -0.55 -38.03
C VAL A 96 22.74 -0.35 -37.74
N HIS A 97 22.40 0.30 -36.63
CA HIS A 97 21.02 0.67 -36.30
C HIS A 97 20.68 2.07 -36.80
N THR A 98 19.41 2.29 -37.10
CA THR A 98 18.84 3.60 -37.43
C THR A 98 17.86 4.07 -36.36
N GLN A 99 17.68 5.38 -36.23
CA GLN A 99 16.69 5.93 -35.30
C GLN A 99 15.26 5.46 -35.64
N SER A 100 14.94 5.33 -36.93
CA SER A 100 13.63 4.83 -37.38
C SER A 100 13.34 3.41 -36.91
N GLU A 101 14.35 2.55 -36.80
CA GLU A 101 14.18 1.20 -36.24
C GLU A 101 13.90 1.26 -34.74
N LEU A 102 14.66 2.06 -33.98
CA LEU A 102 14.44 2.26 -32.55
C LEU A 102 13.05 2.83 -32.27
N ASP A 103 12.60 3.80 -33.08
CA ASP A 103 11.26 4.38 -32.98
C ASP A 103 10.14 3.37 -33.26
N THR A 104 10.45 2.25 -33.90
CA THR A 104 9.48 1.19 -34.20
C THR A 104 9.29 0.25 -33.02
N TYR A 105 10.38 -0.16 -32.37
CA TYR A 105 10.32 -1.15 -31.30
C TYR A 105 9.58 -0.63 -30.06
N THR A 106 8.93 -1.57 -29.38
CA THR A 106 8.33 -1.38 -28.06
C THR A 106 9.09 -2.18 -27.01
N HIS A 107 9.59 -3.35 -27.41
CA HIS A 107 10.38 -4.25 -26.58
C HIS A 107 11.56 -4.79 -27.37
N ILE A 108 12.65 -5.12 -26.67
CA ILE A 108 13.81 -5.82 -27.22
C ILE A 108 14.19 -6.97 -26.30
N ILE A 109 14.27 -8.16 -26.89
CA ILE A 109 14.77 -9.38 -26.25
C ILE A 109 16.19 -9.62 -26.77
N TYR A 110 17.17 -9.60 -25.87
CA TYR A 110 18.57 -9.86 -26.20
C TYR A 110 18.95 -11.30 -25.89
N LEU A 111 19.47 -12.03 -26.87
CA LEU A 111 19.93 -13.41 -26.70
C LEU A 111 21.34 -13.42 -26.11
N ASP A 112 21.45 -13.53 -24.79
CA ASP A 112 22.71 -13.55 -24.04
C ASP A 112 23.36 -14.94 -24.09
N THR A 113 23.72 -15.37 -25.31
CA THR A 113 24.33 -16.68 -25.56
C THR A 113 25.79 -16.67 -25.10
N PRO A 114 26.25 -17.70 -24.34
CA PRO A 114 27.64 -17.79 -23.92
C PRO A 114 28.62 -17.74 -25.10
N PRO A 115 29.73 -16.99 -25.01
CA PRO A 115 30.69 -16.87 -26.11
C PRO A 115 31.23 -18.19 -26.65
N GLU A 116 31.38 -19.20 -25.79
CA GLU A 116 31.83 -20.55 -26.16
C GLU A 116 30.88 -21.19 -27.17
N GLU A 117 29.57 -21.06 -26.93
CA GLU A 117 28.54 -21.60 -27.79
C GLU A 117 28.47 -20.82 -29.12
N ILE A 118 28.70 -19.51 -29.09
CA ILE A 118 28.76 -18.68 -30.30
C ILE A 118 29.96 -19.07 -31.17
N VAL A 119 31.15 -19.24 -30.58
CA VAL A 119 32.35 -19.70 -31.29
C VAL A 119 32.11 -21.08 -31.89
N LYS A 120 31.55 -22.02 -31.11
CA LYS A 120 31.21 -23.37 -31.58
C LYS A 120 30.25 -23.34 -32.77
N ARG A 121 29.20 -22.52 -32.71
CA ARG A 121 28.24 -22.34 -33.82
C ARG A 121 28.86 -21.68 -35.05
N ARG A 122 29.87 -20.82 -34.88
CA ARG A 122 30.63 -20.23 -36.00
C ARG A 122 31.52 -21.27 -36.68
N LEU A 123 32.21 -22.13 -35.94
CA LEU A 123 33.07 -23.18 -36.49
C LEU A 123 32.27 -24.25 -37.26
N ASN A 124 31.06 -24.55 -36.80
CA ASN A 124 30.19 -25.53 -37.42
C ASN A 124 29.33 -24.97 -38.58
N ASP A 125 29.50 -23.69 -38.94
CA ASP A 125 28.78 -23.03 -40.03
C ASP A 125 29.43 -23.33 -41.39
N SER A 126 29.04 -24.43 -42.01
CA SER A 126 29.53 -24.81 -43.35
C SER A 126 28.98 -23.94 -44.49
N GLY A 127 27.98 -23.08 -44.21
CA GLY A 127 27.24 -22.34 -45.23
C GLY A 127 27.78 -20.94 -45.56
N ARG A 128 28.70 -20.38 -44.76
CA ARG A 128 29.35 -19.08 -45.03
C ARG A 128 30.78 -19.12 -44.52
N ASP A 129 31.74 -18.73 -45.37
CA ASP A 129 33.13 -18.55 -44.93
C ASP A 129 33.21 -17.39 -43.94
N ARG A 130 33.66 -17.67 -42.73
CA ARG A 130 33.80 -16.68 -41.66
C ARG A 130 35.18 -16.83 -41.06
N SER A 131 35.90 -15.73 -40.96
CA SER A 131 37.19 -15.69 -40.28
C SER A 131 37.05 -16.25 -38.86
N HIS A 132 38.05 -17.02 -38.43
CA HIS A 132 38.16 -17.44 -37.04
C HIS A 132 38.16 -16.20 -36.12
N VAL A 133 37.39 -16.26 -35.03
CA VAL A 133 37.29 -15.18 -34.05
C VAL A 133 37.63 -15.72 -32.66
N SER A 134 38.49 -15.03 -31.92
CA SER A 134 38.84 -15.46 -30.55
C SER A 134 37.64 -15.38 -29.60
N LYS A 135 37.61 -16.29 -28.62
CA LYS A 135 36.61 -16.28 -27.54
C LYS A 135 36.62 -14.95 -26.77
N SER A 136 37.80 -14.37 -26.54
CA SER A 136 37.97 -13.08 -25.87
C SER A 136 37.29 -11.94 -26.64
N HIS A 137 37.45 -11.91 -27.98
CA HIS A 137 36.78 -10.92 -28.81
C HIS A 137 35.26 -11.08 -28.77
N VAL A 138 34.75 -12.32 -28.87
CA VAL A 138 33.31 -12.59 -28.77
C VAL A 138 32.75 -12.14 -27.41
N GLN A 139 33.46 -12.40 -26.31
CA GLN A 139 33.05 -11.92 -24.98
C GLN A 139 32.98 -10.38 -24.95
N CYS A 140 33.99 -9.68 -25.47
CA CYS A 140 34.00 -8.22 -25.53
C CYS A 140 32.83 -7.68 -26.37
N TRP A 141 32.54 -8.33 -27.51
CA TRP A 141 31.43 -7.95 -28.38
C TRP A 141 30.08 -8.14 -27.70
N VAL A 142 29.82 -9.30 -27.07
CA VAL A 142 28.56 -9.55 -26.35
C VAL A 142 28.32 -8.50 -25.26
N GLU A 143 29.33 -8.22 -24.43
CA GLU A 143 29.19 -7.24 -23.35
C GLU A 143 29.02 -5.81 -23.87
N ALA A 144 29.76 -5.43 -24.91
CA ALA A 144 29.62 -4.12 -25.54
C ALA A 144 28.24 -3.94 -26.17
N GLU A 145 27.76 -4.90 -26.96
CA GLU A 145 26.47 -4.85 -27.64
C GLU A 145 25.32 -4.81 -26.61
N LYS A 146 25.32 -5.71 -25.62
CA LYS A 146 24.32 -5.75 -24.55
C LYS A 146 24.24 -4.43 -23.79
N ARG A 147 25.38 -3.84 -23.42
CA ARG A 147 25.44 -2.57 -22.70
C ARG A 147 24.92 -1.40 -23.54
N VAL A 148 25.37 -1.28 -24.79
CA VAL A 148 24.96 -0.19 -25.69
C VAL A 148 23.47 -0.30 -26.03
N LEU A 149 22.99 -1.52 -26.32
CA LEU A 149 21.59 -1.76 -26.65
C LEU A 149 20.66 -1.37 -25.50
N ARG A 150 21.00 -1.78 -24.27
CA ARG A 150 20.19 -1.47 -23.09
C ARG A 150 20.10 0.04 -22.84
N ASP A 151 21.21 0.77 -22.97
CA ASP A 151 21.21 2.24 -22.85
C ASP A 151 20.36 2.90 -23.95
N LEU A 152 20.44 2.41 -25.19
CA LEU A 152 19.58 2.87 -26.29
C LEU A 152 18.10 2.59 -26.00
N CYS A 153 17.77 1.41 -25.46
CA CYS A 153 16.40 1.08 -25.10
C CYS A 153 15.82 2.06 -24.09
N TYR A 154 16.55 2.35 -23.00
CA TYR A 154 16.09 3.27 -21.96
C TYR A 154 15.89 4.70 -22.48
N ARG A 155 16.76 5.17 -23.38
CA ARG A 155 16.63 6.50 -23.99
C ARG A 155 15.45 6.62 -24.95
N ASN A 156 15.03 5.52 -25.56
CA ASN A 156 13.96 5.48 -26.55
C ASN A 156 12.64 4.90 -26.00
N ASN A 157 12.53 4.72 -24.67
CA ASN A 157 11.36 4.15 -24.01
C ASN A 157 10.98 2.76 -24.55
N ILE A 158 11.99 1.92 -24.80
CA ILE A 158 11.85 0.52 -25.23
C ILE A 158 12.17 -0.36 -24.02
N LEU A 159 11.31 -1.33 -23.71
CA LEU A 159 11.58 -2.29 -22.65
C LEU A 159 12.64 -3.32 -23.11
N PHE A 160 13.56 -3.69 -22.24
CA PHE A 160 14.69 -4.56 -22.56
C PHE A 160 14.71 -5.78 -21.63
N CYS A 161 14.95 -6.97 -22.20
CA CYS A 161 15.17 -8.17 -21.39
C CYS A 161 16.25 -9.04 -22.04
N ALA A 162 17.29 -9.41 -21.28
CA ALA A 162 18.23 -10.42 -21.75
C ALA A 162 17.76 -11.83 -21.35
N VAL A 163 17.87 -12.77 -22.28
CA VAL A 163 17.50 -14.17 -22.07
C VAL A 163 18.69 -15.08 -22.34
N SER A 164 18.95 -15.99 -21.40
CA SER A 164 20.00 -16.99 -21.55
C SER A 164 19.49 -18.21 -22.34
N PRO A 165 20.34 -18.96 -23.06
CA PRO A 165 19.92 -20.10 -23.89
C PRO A 165 19.18 -21.22 -23.15
N SER A 166 19.39 -21.39 -21.84
CA SER A 166 18.67 -22.37 -21.03
C SER A 166 17.18 -22.03 -20.85
N MET A 167 16.78 -20.80 -21.17
CA MET A 167 15.44 -20.24 -20.91
C MET A 167 14.53 -20.22 -22.15
N ILE A 168 15.06 -20.59 -23.33
CA ILE A 168 14.48 -20.30 -24.64
C ILE A 168 14.04 -21.63 -25.26
N PRO A 169 12.78 -22.07 -25.06
CA PRO A 169 11.65 -21.36 -25.70
C PRO A 169 10.60 -20.80 -24.73
N LYS A 170 10.27 -21.52 -23.64
CA LYS A 170 9.11 -21.22 -22.79
C LYS A 170 9.12 -19.83 -22.16
N ASN A 171 10.30 -19.29 -21.82
CA ASN A 171 10.35 -17.94 -21.23
C ASN A 171 10.20 -16.84 -22.28
N VAL A 172 10.68 -17.06 -23.51
CA VAL A 172 10.45 -16.09 -24.60
C VAL A 172 8.98 -16.09 -25.01
N GLU A 173 8.34 -17.26 -25.05
CA GLU A 173 6.89 -17.36 -25.25
C GLU A 173 6.12 -16.59 -24.16
N ARG A 174 6.45 -16.83 -22.89
CA ARG A 174 5.85 -16.11 -21.75
C ARG A 174 6.07 -14.60 -21.83
N LEU A 175 7.26 -14.14 -22.24
CA LEU A 175 7.56 -12.72 -22.43
C LEU A 175 6.74 -12.14 -23.57
N LEU A 176 6.59 -12.85 -24.69
CA LEU A 176 5.80 -12.38 -25.83
C LEU A 176 4.31 -12.27 -25.51
N SER A 177 3.76 -13.24 -24.77
CA SER A 177 2.39 -13.16 -24.25
C SER A 177 2.21 -11.95 -23.32
N ASP A 178 3.13 -11.76 -22.37
CA ASP A 178 3.11 -10.59 -21.46
C ASP A 178 3.20 -9.26 -22.23
N PHE A 179 4.05 -9.17 -23.26
CA PHE A 179 4.19 -7.94 -24.05
C PHE A 179 2.95 -7.61 -24.89
N ASN A 180 2.23 -8.65 -25.32
CA ASN A 180 1.00 -8.53 -26.08
C ASN A 180 -0.14 -8.00 -25.20
N GLU A 181 -0.40 -8.67 -24.08
CA GLU A 181 -1.57 -8.42 -23.23
C GLU A 181 -1.40 -7.18 -22.35
N HIS A 182 -0.17 -6.93 -21.89
CA HIS A 182 0.01 -6.04 -20.75
C HIS A 182 0.32 -4.61 -21.17
N ASP A 183 -0.62 -3.72 -20.88
CA ASP A 183 -0.50 -2.26 -20.94
C ASP A 183 -1.01 -1.61 -19.64
N GLU A 184 -1.08 -0.28 -19.59
CA GLU A 184 -1.56 0.47 -18.42
C GLU A 184 -3.04 0.17 -18.07
N GLN A 185 -3.88 -0.13 -19.06
CA GLN A 185 -5.30 -0.42 -18.84
C GLN A 185 -5.49 -1.82 -18.25
N HIS A 186 -4.82 -2.81 -18.86
CA HIS A 186 -4.80 -4.17 -18.33
C HIS A 186 -4.20 -4.22 -16.91
N ASN A 187 -3.11 -3.48 -16.69
CA ASN A 187 -2.49 -3.32 -15.37
C ASN A 187 -3.46 -2.77 -14.32
N LEU A 188 -4.25 -1.76 -14.68
CA LEU A 188 -5.25 -1.18 -13.79
C LEU A 188 -6.35 -2.19 -13.50
N PHE A 189 -6.88 -2.87 -14.52
CA PHE A 189 -7.94 -3.86 -14.37
C PHE A 189 -7.55 -4.99 -13.41
N ASP A 190 -6.38 -5.59 -13.60
CA ASP A 190 -5.91 -6.70 -12.77
C ASP A 190 -5.69 -6.27 -11.31
N ALA A 191 -5.08 -5.12 -11.09
CA ALA A 191 -4.86 -4.58 -9.75
C ALA A 191 -6.16 -4.25 -9.03
N LEU A 192 -7.16 -3.69 -9.74
CA LEU A 192 -8.50 -3.45 -9.19
C LEU A 192 -9.21 -4.77 -8.88
N SER A 193 -9.07 -5.79 -9.73
CA SER A 193 -9.61 -7.12 -9.47
C SER A 193 -9.01 -7.74 -8.20
N VAL A 194 -7.71 -7.59 -7.97
CA VAL A 194 -7.07 -8.02 -6.72
C VAL A 194 -7.63 -7.24 -5.52
N LEU A 195 -7.78 -5.93 -5.63
CA LEU A 195 -8.36 -5.11 -4.59
C LEU A 195 -9.80 -5.56 -4.24
N ASP A 196 -10.65 -5.76 -5.25
CA ASP A 196 -12.05 -6.17 -5.09
C ASP A 196 -12.20 -7.61 -4.56
N SER A 197 -11.15 -8.42 -4.70
CA SER A 197 -11.10 -9.77 -4.14
C SER A 197 -10.86 -9.80 -2.63
N ILE A 198 -10.51 -8.66 -2.00
CA ILE A 198 -10.22 -8.60 -0.57
C ILE A 198 -11.48 -8.99 0.23
N PRO A 199 -11.43 -10.01 1.11
CA PRO A 199 -12.60 -10.51 1.83
C PRO A 199 -13.33 -9.43 2.66
N ALA A 200 -12.57 -8.50 3.24
CA ALA A 200 -13.14 -7.40 4.02
C ALA A 200 -14.06 -6.50 3.17
N ILE A 201 -13.69 -6.23 1.91
CA ILE A 201 -14.51 -5.43 0.99
C ILE A 201 -15.81 -6.18 0.66
N GLN A 202 -15.72 -7.49 0.39
CA GLN A 202 -16.87 -8.33 0.08
C GLN A 202 -17.82 -8.53 1.26
N SER A 203 -17.36 -8.32 2.49
CA SER A 203 -18.17 -8.49 3.71
C SER A 203 -19.33 -7.49 3.83
N GLY A 204 -19.24 -6.33 3.17
CA GLY A 204 -20.20 -5.23 3.28
C GLY A 204 -20.22 -4.52 4.65
N THR A 205 -19.42 -4.97 5.62
CA THR A 205 -19.31 -4.35 6.96
C THR A 205 -18.17 -3.34 7.07
N LEU A 206 -17.30 -3.32 6.07
CA LEU A 206 -16.14 -2.44 6.01
C LEU A 206 -16.58 -0.99 5.81
N LYS A 207 -16.04 -0.09 6.64
CA LYS A 207 -16.27 1.35 6.54
C LYS A 207 -15.00 2.12 6.23
N VAL A 208 -13.86 1.62 6.71
CA VAL A 208 -12.57 2.29 6.60
C VAL A 208 -11.53 1.33 6.05
N MET A 209 -10.82 1.75 4.99
CA MET A 209 -9.64 1.06 4.47
C MET A 209 -8.38 1.86 4.78
N ILE A 210 -7.38 1.21 5.38
CA ILE A 210 -6.06 1.77 5.57
C ILE A 210 -5.13 1.28 4.47
N VAL A 211 -4.63 2.20 3.66
CA VAL A 211 -3.72 1.96 2.55
C VAL A 211 -2.31 2.34 2.97
N LEU A 212 -1.40 1.38 2.97
CA LEU A 212 -0.06 1.52 3.50
C LEU A 212 0.95 1.32 2.36
N ASP A 213 1.81 2.30 2.10
CA ASP A 213 3.08 1.96 1.47
C ASP A 213 3.91 1.08 2.43
N ALA A 214 4.89 0.38 1.87
CA ALA A 214 5.61 -0.66 2.59
C ALA A 214 7.04 -0.22 2.97
N ASN A 215 7.89 0.01 1.97
CA ASN A 215 9.29 0.39 2.20
C ASN A 215 9.35 1.77 2.85
N ARG A 216 10.22 1.98 3.84
CA ARG A 216 10.37 3.29 4.54
C ARG A 216 9.09 3.83 5.21
N THR A 217 8.00 3.07 5.15
CA THR A 217 6.71 3.33 5.79
C THR A 217 6.48 2.34 6.93
N LEU A 218 6.37 1.04 6.63
CA LEU A 218 6.21 -0.03 7.64
C LEU A 218 7.53 -0.44 8.30
N THR A 219 8.66 -0.09 7.70
CA THR A 219 10.02 -0.31 8.19
C THR A 219 10.91 0.82 7.70
N SER A 220 11.96 1.20 8.42
CA SER A 220 12.97 2.15 7.92
C SER A 220 13.81 1.62 6.75
N GLN A 221 13.75 0.31 6.46
CA GLN A 221 14.57 -0.35 5.44
C GLN A 221 13.97 -0.25 4.03
N ASP A 222 14.86 -0.33 3.03
CA ASP A 222 14.51 -0.40 1.61
C ASP A 222 14.71 -1.84 1.12
N THR A 223 13.60 -2.60 1.03
CA THR A 223 13.66 -4.02 0.64
C THR A 223 14.18 -4.22 -0.78
N GLY A 224 13.96 -3.26 -1.69
CA GLY A 224 14.51 -3.27 -3.03
C GLY A 224 16.04 -3.22 -3.02
N ALA A 225 16.61 -2.30 -2.25
CA ALA A 225 18.05 -2.20 -2.07
C ALA A 225 18.65 -3.46 -1.41
N LEU A 226 17.96 -4.05 -0.43
CA LEU A 226 18.39 -5.29 0.22
C LEU A 226 18.38 -6.48 -0.73
N PHE A 227 17.37 -6.59 -1.58
CA PHE A 227 17.26 -7.62 -2.60
C PHE A 227 18.42 -7.56 -3.60
N TRP A 228 18.67 -6.39 -4.19
CA TRP A 228 19.79 -6.22 -5.12
C TRP A 228 21.16 -6.46 -4.48
N LYS A 229 21.31 -6.14 -3.19
CA LYS A 229 22.54 -6.42 -2.42
C LYS A 229 22.81 -7.93 -2.27
N LYS A 230 21.77 -8.77 -2.22
CA LYS A 230 21.94 -10.24 -2.13
C LYS A 230 22.31 -10.88 -3.47
N ILE A 231 21.85 -10.30 -4.58
CA ILE A 231 22.07 -10.86 -5.93
C ILE A 231 23.42 -10.42 -6.50
N ILE A 232 23.84 -9.18 -6.22
CA ILE A 232 25.10 -8.62 -6.71
C ILE A 232 25.95 -8.28 -5.49
N PRO A 233 26.82 -9.20 -5.03
CA PRO A 233 27.81 -8.90 -4.00
C PRO A 233 28.66 -7.71 -4.48
N ARG A 234 28.72 -6.65 -3.67
CA ARG A 234 29.34 -5.37 -4.05
C ARG A 234 30.78 -5.57 -4.54
N LEU A 235 31.08 -5.12 -5.76
CA LEU A 235 32.43 -4.69 -6.12
C LEU A 235 32.59 -3.26 -5.62
N GLU A 236 33.35 -3.07 -4.54
CA GLU A 236 33.73 -1.74 -4.08
C GLU A 236 34.73 -1.12 -5.06
N TYR A 237 34.40 0.05 -5.62
CA TYR A 237 35.38 0.81 -6.40
C TYR A 237 36.44 1.40 -5.45
N ALA A 238 37.70 1.42 -5.88
CA ALA A 238 38.82 2.04 -5.16
C ALA A 238 38.62 3.54 -4.83
N ASN A 239 37.64 4.19 -5.46
CA ASN A 239 37.32 5.61 -5.30
C ASN A 239 36.14 5.90 -4.34
N GLY A 240 35.67 4.93 -3.54
CA GLY A 240 34.69 5.15 -2.47
C GLY A 240 33.23 5.38 -2.90
N GLY A 241 32.93 5.38 -4.20
CA GLY A 241 31.56 5.44 -4.73
C GLY A 241 30.88 4.07 -4.66
N ARG A 242 29.66 4.01 -4.13
CA ARG A 242 28.83 2.77 -4.17
C ARG A 242 28.36 2.52 -5.60
N PRO A 243 28.54 1.30 -6.17
CA PRO A 243 27.96 0.96 -7.46
C PRO A 243 26.43 1.08 -7.40
N LYS A 244 25.83 1.69 -8.43
CA LYS A 244 24.37 1.80 -8.59
C LYS A 244 23.76 0.41 -8.81
N THR A 245 22.60 0.15 -8.21
CA THR A 245 21.86 -1.08 -8.46
C THR A 245 21.23 -1.05 -9.86
N PRO A 246 20.92 -2.21 -10.46
CA PRO A 246 20.24 -2.25 -11.76
C PRO A 246 18.93 -1.44 -11.80
N ALA A 247 18.11 -1.52 -10.74
CA ALA A 247 16.88 -0.73 -10.64
C ALA A 247 17.16 0.78 -10.55
N GLN A 248 18.20 1.21 -9.82
CA GLN A 248 18.59 2.63 -9.77
C GLN A 248 18.96 3.16 -11.16
N VAL A 249 19.66 2.35 -11.97
CA VAL A 249 20.01 2.75 -13.35
C VAL A 249 18.75 2.96 -14.19
N VAL A 250 17.71 2.15 -14.01
CA VAL A 250 16.43 2.32 -14.72
C VAL A 250 15.74 3.62 -14.29
N PHE A 251 15.58 3.84 -12.98
CA PHE A 251 14.85 5.02 -12.47
C PHE A 251 15.60 6.35 -12.70
N GLU A 252 16.93 6.32 -12.84
CA GLU A 252 17.73 7.50 -13.19
C GLU A 252 17.86 7.72 -14.71
N SER A 253 17.37 6.77 -15.52
CA SER A 253 17.29 6.92 -16.97
C SER A 253 16.11 7.82 -17.37
N PRO A 254 15.96 8.17 -18.67
CA PRO A 254 14.78 8.89 -19.15
C PRO A 254 13.43 8.21 -18.86
N LEU A 255 13.42 6.90 -18.56
CA LEU A 255 12.22 6.19 -18.10
C LEU A 255 11.69 6.73 -16.76
N ALA A 256 12.55 7.33 -15.93
CA ALA A 256 12.21 7.90 -14.63
C ALA A 256 11.34 6.94 -13.78
N TYR A 257 10.29 7.44 -13.13
CA TYR A 257 9.32 6.65 -12.36
C TYR A 257 8.02 6.41 -13.12
N THR A 258 8.11 6.12 -14.42
CA THR A 258 6.94 5.80 -15.26
C THR A 258 6.52 4.34 -15.13
N TYR A 259 5.31 4.01 -15.62
CA TYR A 259 4.84 2.63 -15.75
C TYR A 259 5.89 1.70 -16.40
N ASN A 260 6.48 2.13 -17.52
CA ASN A 260 7.51 1.37 -18.23
C ASN A 260 8.78 1.16 -17.39
N ALA A 261 9.16 2.12 -16.53
CA ALA A 261 10.29 1.93 -15.63
C ALA A 261 10.04 0.78 -14.64
N PHE A 262 8.82 0.67 -14.09
CA PHE A 262 8.46 -0.43 -13.20
C PHE A 262 8.36 -1.77 -13.94
N ARG A 263 7.83 -1.78 -15.17
CA ARG A 263 7.86 -2.97 -16.05
C ARG A 263 9.30 -3.42 -16.32
N GLU A 264 10.20 -2.49 -16.63
CA GLU A 264 11.62 -2.79 -16.86
C GLU A 264 12.29 -3.40 -15.61
N VAL A 265 11.99 -2.90 -14.41
CA VAL A 265 12.50 -3.50 -13.17
C VAL A 265 12.00 -4.93 -12.98
N THR A 266 10.73 -5.22 -13.32
CA THR A 266 10.22 -6.60 -13.34
C THR A 266 11.01 -7.47 -14.33
N LEU A 267 11.29 -6.98 -15.54
CA LEU A 267 12.10 -7.71 -16.52
C LEU A 267 13.54 -7.97 -16.05
N LEU A 268 14.12 -7.05 -15.27
CA LEU A 268 15.43 -7.27 -14.65
C LEU A 268 15.42 -8.38 -13.59
N HIS A 269 14.28 -8.67 -12.96
CA HIS A 269 14.13 -9.82 -12.08
C HIS A 269 14.02 -11.13 -12.87
N GLU A 270 13.21 -11.12 -13.95
CA GLU A 270 13.08 -12.27 -14.87
C GLU A 270 14.42 -12.64 -15.53
N GLU A 271 15.21 -11.64 -15.91
CA GLU A 271 16.55 -11.83 -16.51
C GLU A 271 17.52 -12.51 -15.55
N ARG A 272 17.47 -12.20 -14.25
CA ARG A 272 18.55 -12.55 -13.32
C ARG A 272 18.30 -13.76 -12.46
N LEU A 273 17.04 -14.10 -12.18
CA LEU A 273 16.70 -15.15 -11.23
C LEU A 273 15.59 -16.05 -11.74
N HIS A 274 15.83 -17.36 -11.66
CA HIS A 274 14.76 -18.33 -11.81
C HIS A 274 13.78 -18.24 -10.62
N ASP A 275 12.55 -18.75 -10.80
CA ASP A 275 11.46 -18.60 -9.82
C ASP A 275 11.85 -19.06 -8.41
N HIS A 276 12.53 -20.20 -8.28
CA HIS A 276 12.95 -20.75 -6.99
C HIS A 276 14.07 -19.94 -6.30
N GLU A 277 14.95 -19.32 -7.09
CA GLU A 277 16.03 -18.46 -6.59
C GLU A 277 15.44 -17.12 -6.15
N TYR A 278 14.53 -16.56 -6.94
CA TYR A 278 13.80 -15.34 -6.61
C TYR A 278 13.04 -15.47 -5.30
N ASP A 279 12.28 -16.55 -5.13
CA ASP A 279 11.55 -16.83 -3.89
C ASP A 279 12.50 -16.97 -2.69
N SER A 280 13.60 -17.71 -2.87
CA SER A 280 14.63 -17.90 -1.84
C SER A 280 15.29 -16.58 -1.42
N VAL A 281 15.60 -15.70 -2.39
CA VAL A 281 16.13 -14.36 -2.10
C VAL A 281 15.08 -13.52 -1.39
N CYS A 282 13.81 -13.56 -1.81
CA CYS A 282 12.72 -12.83 -1.16
C CYS A 282 12.57 -13.22 0.32
N LYS A 283 12.55 -14.54 0.63
CA LYS A 283 12.54 -15.06 2.00
C LYS A 283 13.73 -14.56 2.81
N ALA A 284 14.93 -14.64 2.22
CA ALA A 284 16.14 -14.22 2.89
C ALA A 284 16.20 -12.70 3.14
N VAL A 285 15.53 -11.88 2.32
CA VAL A 285 15.36 -10.45 2.58
C VAL A 285 14.34 -10.25 3.69
N ALA A 286 13.17 -10.90 3.62
CA ALA A 286 12.12 -10.78 4.63
C ALA A 286 12.63 -11.07 6.05
N LEU A 287 13.42 -12.13 6.23
CA LEU A 287 14.06 -12.47 7.52
C LEU A 287 15.02 -11.39 8.06
N SER A 288 15.49 -10.49 7.19
CA SER A 288 16.38 -9.38 7.57
C SER A 288 15.65 -8.04 7.74
N VAL A 289 14.34 -8.02 7.50
CA VAL A 289 13.49 -6.84 7.67
C VAL A 289 12.92 -6.85 9.07
N THR A 290 13.06 -5.74 9.78
CA THR A 290 12.38 -5.53 11.06
C THR A 290 11.20 -4.59 10.82
N MET A 291 9.99 -5.11 10.99
CA MET A 291 8.79 -4.28 10.99
C MET A 291 8.71 -3.52 12.30
N ASP A 292 8.09 -2.36 12.22
CA ASP A 292 8.43 -1.26 13.06
C ASP A 292 7.25 -1.12 14.05
N GLU A 293 7.52 -1.29 15.34
CA GLU A 293 6.60 -1.84 16.36
C GLU A 293 5.23 -1.17 16.46
N GLU A 294 5.16 0.15 16.29
CA GLU A 294 3.91 0.90 16.33
C GLU A 294 2.93 0.46 15.22
N PHE A 295 3.42 0.19 14.00
CA PHE A 295 2.58 -0.33 12.91
C PHE A 295 2.21 -1.78 13.14
N MET A 296 3.08 -2.58 13.77
CA MET A 296 2.73 -3.96 14.12
C MET A 296 1.54 -3.98 15.08
N THR A 297 1.61 -3.17 16.13
CA THR A 297 0.55 -3.01 17.13
C THR A 297 -0.73 -2.46 16.49
N LEU A 298 -0.63 -1.46 15.62
CA LEU A 298 -1.77 -0.91 14.90
C LEU A 298 -2.45 -1.95 14.00
N LEU A 299 -1.68 -2.69 13.21
CA LEU A 299 -2.19 -3.72 12.30
C LEU A 299 -2.86 -4.88 13.05
N ARG A 300 -2.29 -5.30 14.19
CA ARG A 300 -2.92 -6.32 15.05
C ARG A 300 -4.27 -5.85 15.58
N ARG A 301 -4.37 -4.59 16.05
CA ARG A 301 -5.64 -4.00 16.48
C ARG A 301 -6.66 -3.89 15.35
N ILE A 302 -6.23 -3.51 14.14
CA ILE A 302 -7.11 -3.44 12.97
C ILE A 302 -7.61 -4.82 12.59
N ALA A 303 -6.76 -5.86 12.65
CA ALA A 303 -7.11 -7.23 12.31
C ALA A 303 -8.21 -7.84 13.20
N GLU A 304 -8.46 -7.26 14.37
CA GLU A 304 -9.54 -7.63 15.30
C GLU A 304 -10.88 -6.96 14.95
N GLN A 305 -10.88 -5.96 14.07
CA GLN A 305 -12.08 -5.20 13.71
C GLN A 305 -12.72 -5.73 12.42
N LYS A 306 -14.06 -5.64 12.36
CA LYS A 306 -14.82 -5.95 11.13
C LYS A 306 -15.04 -4.73 10.23
N HIS A 307 -15.00 -3.53 10.81
CA HIS A 307 -15.33 -2.28 10.13
C HIS A 307 -14.11 -1.51 9.61
N VAL A 308 -12.90 -1.99 9.92
CA VAL A 308 -11.62 -1.45 9.45
C VAL A 308 -10.79 -2.59 8.88
N ALA A 309 -10.14 -2.34 7.75
CA ALA A 309 -9.17 -3.26 7.16
C ALA A 309 -7.93 -2.51 6.71
N ALA A 310 -6.85 -3.25 6.45
CA ALA A 310 -5.60 -2.69 5.94
C ALA A 310 -5.16 -3.43 4.66
N VAL A 311 -4.59 -2.67 3.74
CA VAL A 311 -3.97 -3.16 2.51
C VAL A 311 -2.60 -2.50 2.34
N VAL A 312 -1.59 -3.30 2.02
CA VAL A 312 -0.24 -2.82 1.70
C VAL A 312 -0.14 -2.66 0.19
N VAL A 313 0.16 -1.46 -0.28
CA VAL A 313 0.31 -1.12 -1.70
C VAL A 313 1.75 -0.68 -1.97
N THR A 314 2.55 -1.58 -2.53
CA THR A 314 4.01 -1.41 -2.64
C THR A 314 4.47 -1.34 -4.10
N CYS A 315 5.34 -0.37 -4.41
CA CYS A 315 6.10 -0.34 -5.67
C CYS A 315 7.23 -1.38 -5.70
N GLY A 316 7.54 -1.99 -4.55
CA GLY A 316 8.56 -3.03 -4.42
C GLY A 316 8.02 -4.43 -4.70
N MET A 317 8.81 -5.44 -4.36
CA MET A 317 8.44 -6.84 -4.58
C MET A 317 7.41 -7.30 -3.54
N ALA A 318 6.20 -7.63 -3.99
CA ALA A 318 5.12 -8.12 -3.12
C ALA A 318 5.50 -9.38 -2.36
N GLN A 319 6.23 -10.30 -2.98
CA GLN A 319 6.64 -11.56 -2.36
C GLN A 319 7.44 -11.35 -1.07
N ILE A 320 8.30 -10.33 -1.01
CA ILE A 320 9.03 -9.98 0.22
C ILE A 320 8.05 -9.56 1.32
N TRP A 321 7.10 -8.70 0.98
CA TRP A 321 6.12 -8.18 1.94
C TRP A 321 5.12 -9.23 2.41
N LYS A 322 4.73 -10.17 1.55
CA LYS A 322 3.97 -11.36 1.93
C LYS A 322 4.72 -12.15 3.01
N TYR A 323 6.02 -12.40 2.83
CA TYR A 323 6.84 -13.08 3.85
C TYR A 323 7.04 -12.26 5.13
N VAL A 324 7.24 -10.94 5.03
CA VAL A 324 7.36 -10.07 6.22
C VAL A 324 6.07 -10.13 7.05
N LEU A 325 4.90 -10.05 6.42
CA LEU A 325 3.62 -10.16 7.12
C LEU A 325 3.34 -11.57 7.64
N GLU A 326 3.80 -12.61 6.95
CA GLU A 326 3.70 -14.00 7.40
C GLU A 326 4.49 -14.23 8.69
N LEU A 327 5.73 -13.74 8.75
CA LEU A 327 6.58 -13.83 9.95
C LEU A 327 5.96 -13.14 11.18
N GLU A 328 5.12 -12.12 10.95
CA GLU A 328 4.42 -11.38 11.99
C GLU A 328 2.99 -11.88 12.26
N GLY A 329 2.55 -12.95 11.58
CA GLY A 329 1.21 -13.55 11.74
C GLY A 329 0.06 -12.70 11.18
N LEU A 330 0.35 -11.81 10.22
CA LEU A 330 -0.59 -10.83 9.67
C LEU A 330 -1.01 -11.09 8.21
N LEU A 331 -0.41 -12.07 7.53
CA LEU A 331 -0.65 -12.32 6.10
C LEU A 331 -2.13 -12.61 5.79
N ASP A 332 -2.84 -13.34 6.65
CA ASP A 332 -4.26 -13.66 6.48
C ASP A 332 -5.20 -12.46 6.74
N LYS A 333 -4.65 -11.35 7.26
CA LYS A 333 -5.40 -10.18 7.71
C LYS A 333 -5.13 -8.94 6.87
N VAL A 334 -3.95 -8.87 6.25
CA VAL A 334 -3.49 -7.70 5.50
C VAL A 334 -3.08 -8.16 4.10
N THR A 335 -3.85 -7.73 3.09
CA THR A 335 -3.55 -8.04 1.69
C THR A 335 -2.38 -7.20 1.19
N VAL A 336 -1.51 -7.79 0.37
CA VAL A 336 -0.42 -7.09 -0.30
C VAL A 336 -0.73 -6.96 -1.78
N ILE A 337 -0.81 -5.72 -2.27
CA ILE A 337 -0.88 -5.36 -3.69
C ILE A 337 0.49 -4.82 -4.09
N GLY A 338 1.20 -5.58 -4.91
CA GLY A 338 2.53 -5.24 -5.41
C GLY A 338 2.92 -6.22 -6.51
N GLY A 339 3.88 -5.81 -7.34
CA GLY A 339 4.42 -6.67 -8.40
C GLY A 339 5.72 -7.36 -7.98
N GLY A 340 6.55 -7.68 -8.97
CA GLY A 340 7.88 -8.23 -8.77
C GLY A 340 8.30 -9.21 -9.86
N ARG A 341 7.34 -9.99 -10.36
CA ARG A 341 7.47 -10.93 -11.47
C ARG A 341 6.36 -10.70 -12.48
N ILE A 342 6.56 -11.19 -13.71
CA ILE A 342 5.50 -11.17 -14.74
C ILE A 342 4.27 -11.96 -14.28
N SER A 343 4.45 -13.02 -13.49
CA SER A 343 3.33 -13.81 -12.93
C SER A 343 2.45 -13.03 -11.95
N ASP A 344 2.90 -11.89 -11.45
CA ASP A 344 2.07 -11.06 -10.57
C ASP A 344 0.98 -10.30 -11.34
N GLY A 345 1.10 -10.21 -12.68
CA GLY A 345 0.07 -9.65 -13.59
C GLY A 345 0.01 -8.12 -13.67
N PHE A 346 0.67 -7.41 -12.74
CA PHE A 346 0.73 -5.96 -12.76
C PHE A 346 1.98 -5.40 -12.05
N VAL A 347 2.24 -4.11 -12.28
CA VAL A 347 3.24 -3.30 -11.59
C VAL A 347 2.57 -2.10 -10.91
N VAL A 348 3.12 -1.71 -9.76
CA VAL A 348 2.59 -0.60 -8.96
C VAL A 348 3.42 0.66 -9.21
N ALA A 349 2.87 1.54 -10.05
CA ALA A 349 3.36 2.91 -10.27
C ALA A 349 2.53 3.91 -9.43
N PRO A 350 2.99 5.17 -9.27
CA PRO A 350 2.25 6.21 -8.53
C PRO A 350 0.79 6.38 -8.98
N GLU A 351 0.53 6.31 -10.28
CA GLU A 351 -0.80 6.40 -10.90
C GLU A 351 -1.70 5.26 -10.45
N LEU A 352 -1.17 4.04 -10.32
CA LEU A 352 -1.95 2.90 -9.87
C LEU A 352 -2.32 3.04 -8.40
N LYS A 353 -1.40 3.49 -7.56
CA LYS A 353 -1.72 3.73 -6.14
C LYS A 353 -2.85 4.75 -5.98
N GLU A 354 -2.85 5.81 -6.79
CA GLU A 354 -3.94 6.77 -6.85
C GLU A 354 -5.28 6.12 -7.23
N ALA A 355 -5.26 5.34 -8.32
CA ALA A 355 -6.45 4.68 -8.82
C ALA A 355 -7.05 3.67 -7.82
N LEU A 356 -6.21 2.95 -7.07
CA LEU A 356 -6.66 2.05 -5.99
C LEU A 356 -7.39 2.83 -4.89
N VAL A 357 -6.84 3.97 -4.44
CA VAL A 357 -7.50 4.82 -3.44
C VAL A 357 -8.79 5.43 -3.99
N ASP A 358 -8.79 5.89 -5.24
CA ASP A 358 -9.98 6.45 -5.89
C ASP A 358 -11.10 5.41 -6.01
N HIS A 359 -10.76 4.16 -6.36
CA HIS A 359 -11.71 3.05 -6.45
C HIS A 359 -12.33 2.70 -5.09
N LEU A 360 -11.53 2.62 -4.03
CA LEU A 360 -12.03 2.42 -2.66
C LEU A 360 -13.04 3.50 -2.23
N LYS A 361 -12.79 4.75 -2.61
CA LYS A 361 -13.66 5.88 -2.26
C LYS A 361 -14.92 5.95 -3.11
N ASN A 362 -14.78 5.81 -4.43
CA ASN A 362 -15.87 6.12 -5.36
C ASN A 362 -16.73 4.90 -5.69
N GLN A 363 -16.15 3.70 -5.74
CA GLN A 363 -16.92 2.47 -5.98
C GLN A 363 -17.40 1.86 -4.67
N HIS A 364 -16.52 1.74 -3.68
CA HIS A 364 -16.85 1.10 -2.39
C HIS A 364 -17.34 2.06 -1.31
N HIS A 365 -17.30 3.38 -1.55
CA HIS A 365 -17.77 4.40 -0.61
C HIS A 365 -17.10 4.33 0.78
N LEU A 366 -15.85 3.88 0.81
CA LEU A 366 -15.07 3.72 2.05
C LEU A 366 -14.36 5.01 2.43
N GLY A 367 -14.19 5.22 3.74
CA GLY A 367 -13.22 6.18 4.25
C GLY A 367 -11.81 5.62 4.06
N VAL A 368 -10.91 6.39 3.44
CA VAL A 368 -9.54 5.93 3.16
C VAL A 368 -8.51 6.72 3.95
N LEU A 369 -7.66 6.00 4.67
CA LEU A 369 -6.45 6.53 5.31
C LEU A 369 -5.23 6.03 4.56
N ALA A 370 -4.37 6.93 4.10
CA ALA A 370 -3.16 6.55 3.35
C ALA A 370 -1.88 6.91 4.13
N PHE A 371 -0.90 6.01 4.10
CA PHE A 371 0.43 6.20 4.66
C PHE A 371 1.49 6.01 3.58
N GLY A 372 2.46 6.93 3.52
CA GLY A 372 3.59 6.82 2.59
C GLY A 372 4.79 7.66 3.04
N ASP A 373 5.94 7.44 2.40
CA ASP A 373 7.18 8.15 2.73
C ASP A 373 7.75 8.95 1.55
N SER A 374 7.31 8.64 0.32
CA SER A 374 8.02 9.04 -0.88
C SER A 374 7.16 9.87 -1.84
N PRO A 375 7.79 10.58 -2.80
CA PRO A 375 7.06 11.24 -3.89
C PRO A 375 6.14 10.32 -4.70
N LEU A 376 6.41 9.00 -4.70
CA LEU A 376 5.59 8.00 -5.39
C LEU A 376 4.22 7.81 -4.72
N ASP A 377 4.12 8.18 -3.45
CA ASP A 377 2.90 8.02 -2.66
C ASP A 377 2.02 9.27 -2.71
N LEU A 378 2.55 10.41 -3.17
CA LEU A 378 1.86 11.70 -3.12
C LEU A 378 0.48 11.65 -3.78
N LYS A 379 0.35 10.91 -4.89
CA LYS A 379 -0.94 10.79 -5.58
C LYS A 379 -1.97 10.03 -4.73
N MET A 380 -1.60 8.87 -4.18
CA MET A 380 -2.50 8.11 -3.29
C MET A 380 -2.83 8.88 -1.99
N LEU A 381 -1.83 9.58 -1.44
CA LEU A 381 -1.97 10.40 -0.24
C LEU A 381 -2.92 11.57 -0.50
N SER A 382 -2.78 12.25 -1.64
CA SER A 382 -3.65 13.37 -2.01
C SER A 382 -5.10 12.98 -2.24
N ARG A 383 -5.33 11.71 -2.64
CA ARG A 383 -6.66 11.17 -2.93
C ARG A 383 -7.40 10.68 -1.68
N ALA A 384 -6.66 10.28 -0.65
CA ALA A 384 -7.21 9.75 0.60
C ALA A 384 -7.97 10.81 1.42
N ASP A 385 -8.84 10.37 2.33
CA ASP A 385 -9.58 11.27 3.23
C ASP A 385 -8.70 11.80 4.36
N LYS A 386 -7.73 10.98 4.80
CA LYS A 386 -6.63 11.40 5.66
C LYS A 386 -5.34 10.80 5.15
N ALA A 387 -4.31 11.63 5.10
CA ALA A 387 -2.98 11.25 4.64
C ALA A 387 -1.96 11.46 5.75
N PHE A 388 -1.04 10.50 5.85
CA PHE A 388 0.06 10.49 6.79
C PHE A 388 1.33 10.29 6.00
N VAL A 389 2.20 11.29 6.06
CA VAL A 389 3.46 11.25 5.31
C VAL A 389 4.59 11.32 6.30
N ASN A 390 5.59 10.50 6.06
CA ASN A 390 6.85 10.64 6.78
C ASN A 390 7.65 11.88 6.30
N ASP A 391 7.17 12.64 5.30
CA ASP A 391 7.68 13.96 4.87
C ASP A 391 6.69 14.75 3.94
N GLY A 392 6.18 15.92 4.37
CA GLY A 392 5.75 17.06 3.52
C GLY A 392 4.44 17.05 2.66
N LEU A 393 3.36 17.66 3.20
CA LEU A 393 2.23 18.46 2.61
C LEU A 393 0.83 18.02 3.11
N LYS A 394 0.07 18.96 3.70
CA LYS A 394 -1.27 18.84 4.36
C LYS A 394 -1.57 17.44 4.96
N ALA A 395 -0.59 16.93 5.68
CA ALA A 395 -0.61 15.63 6.33
C ALA A 395 -0.28 15.81 7.81
N LYS A 396 -0.39 14.74 8.59
CA LYS A 396 0.29 14.69 9.90
C LYS A 396 1.59 13.91 9.75
N GLN A 397 2.64 14.31 10.47
CA GLN A 397 3.93 13.61 10.48
C GLN A 397 3.95 12.54 11.57
N CYS A 398 4.32 11.33 11.19
CA CYS A 398 4.62 10.25 12.12
C CYS A 398 6.14 10.20 12.37
N LEU A 399 6.59 10.36 13.60
CA LEU A 399 8.02 10.34 13.94
C LEU A 399 8.48 8.90 14.16
N ARG A 400 9.54 8.47 13.45
CA ARG A 400 10.10 7.12 13.58
C ARG A 400 11.62 7.15 13.75
N PRO A 401 12.15 6.68 14.90
CA PRO A 401 11.43 6.42 16.16
C PRO A 401 10.68 7.64 16.73
N ASN A 402 9.77 7.44 17.67
CA ASN A 402 8.95 8.50 18.29
C ASN A 402 9.74 9.60 19.03
N HIS A 403 11.05 9.41 19.22
CA HIS A 403 11.97 10.34 19.86
C HIS A 403 12.81 11.17 18.87
N VAL A 404 12.64 10.97 17.55
CA VAL A 404 13.35 11.79 16.56
C VAL A 404 12.70 13.16 16.46
N SER A 405 13.52 14.22 16.35
CA SER A 405 13.00 15.57 16.20
C SER A 405 12.21 15.71 14.89
N PRO A 406 11.06 16.42 14.90
CA PRO A 406 10.31 16.74 13.70
C PRO A 406 11.20 17.45 12.66
N ARG A 407 11.25 16.93 11.44
CA ARG A 407 12.00 17.56 10.34
C ARG A 407 11.35 18.86 9.88
N LEU A 408 10.03 18.88 9.88
CA LEU A 408 9.22 20.07 9.61
C LEU A 408 8.61 20.55 10.91
N THR A 409 8.52 21.87 11.09
CA THR A 409 7.92 22.44 12.29
C THR A 409 6.48 21.94 12.46
N THR A 410 6.07 21.67 13.70
CA THR A 410 4.71 21.20 14.04
C THR A 410 3.60 22.16 13.60
N ALA A 411 3.94 23.43 13.33
CA ALA A 411 3.06 24.43 12.74
C ALA A 411 2.75 24.20 11.25
N ILE A 412 3.66 23.57 10.50
CA ILE A 412 3.52 23.26 9.06
C ILE A 412 2.90 21.88 8.86
N LEU A 413 3.27 20.91 9.72
CA LEU A 413 2.77 19.53 9.67
C LEU A 413 2.57 19.03 11.11
N PRO A 414 1.33 18.88 11.61
CA PRO A 414 1.10 18.42 12.98
C PRO A 414 1.64 17.01 13.22
N GLU A 415 2.13 16.71 14.41
CA GLU A 415 2.58 15.36 14.77
C GLU A 415 1.37 14.41 14.94
N LEU A 416 1.52 13.17 14.46
CA LEU A 416 0.64 12.06 14.77
C LEU A 416 1.44 11.02 15.56
N LYS A 417 0.90 10.62 16.70
CA LYS A 417 1.36 9.44 17.44
C LYS A 417 0.44 8.27 17.09
N LEU A 418 0.98 7.23 16.45
CA LEU A 418 0.19 6.11 15.94
C LEU A 418 -0.56 5.34 17.04
N LEU A 419 0.02 5.29 18.23
CA LEU A 419 -0.56 4.64 19.40
C LEU A 419 -1.29 5.62 20.33
N ASP A 420 -1.48 6.88 19.92
CA ASP A 420 -2.31 7.82 20.68
C ASP A 420 -3.74 7.24 20.79
N PRO A 421 -4.25 7.05 22.01
CA PRO A 421 -5.62 6.57 22.21
C PRO A 421 -6.64 7.40 21.42
N HIS A 422 -6.48 8.72 21.29
CA HIS A 422 -7.42 9.50 20.48
C HIS A 422 -7.43 9.14 19.00
N PHE A 423 -6.26 8.84 18.43
CA PHE A 423 -6.15 8.43 17.05
C PHE A 423 -6.71 7.02 16.87
N VAL A 424 -6.27 6.07 17.70
CA VAL A 424 -6.71 4.68 17.64
C VAL A 424 -8.21 4.57 17.91
N ASP A 425 -8.75 5.23 18.93
CA ASP A 425 -10.18 5.25 19.22
C ASP A 425 -10.96 5.92 18.09
N SER A 426 -10.41 6.94 17.42
CA SER A 426 -11.09 7.51 16.24
C SER A 426 -11.15 6.56 15.04
N LEU A 427 -10.31 5.52 15.01
CA LEU A 427 -10.35 4.45 14.02
C LEU A 427 -11.26 3.30 14.44
N LEU A 428 -11.28 2.98 15.74
CA LEU A 428 -11.96 1.80 16.30
C LEU A 428 -13.37 2.09 16.84
N VAL A 429 -13.68 3.35 17.17
CA VAL A 429 -14.91 3.77 17.86
C VAL A 429 -15.80 4.53 16.89
N ASP A 430 -16.39 3.80 15.95
CA ASP A 430 -17.40 4.31 15.02
C ASP A 430 -18.84 4.14 15.56
N LYS A 431 -19.01 4.12 16.90
CA LYS A 431 -20.32 3.94 17.55
C LYS A 431 -21.09 5.23 17.78
N LEU A 432 -20.38 6.36 17.89
CA LEU A 432 -21.02 7.64 18.17
C LEU A 432 -21.44 8.32 16.86
N ASN A 433 -22.73 8.60 16.71
CA ASN A 433 -23.26 9.34 15.57
C ASN A 433 -22.78 10.81 15.66
N PRO A 434 -21.98 11.31 14.70
CA PRO A 434 -21.41 12.67 14.79
C PRO A 434 -22.46 13.78 14.82
N GLY A 435 -23.62 13.57 14.20
CA GLY A 435 -24.75 14.49 14.25
C GLY A 435 -25.42 14.52 15.61
N ALA A 436 -25.69 13.34 16.19
CA ALA A 436 -26.27 13.22 17.53
C ALA A 436 -25.36 13.85 18.59
N VAL A 437 -24.05 13.59 18.52
CA VAL A 437 -23.05 14.19 19.43
C VAL A 437 -23.11 15.71 19.40
N LYS A 438 -23.13 16.33 18.20
CA LYS A 438 -23.23 17.79 18.05
C LYS A 438 -24.51 18.37 18.66
N ILE A 439 -25.63 17.70 18.45
CA ILE A 439 -26.94 18.13 19.00
C ILE A 439 -26.93 18.03 20.53
N LEU A 440 -26.51 16.88 21.06
CA LEU A 440 -26.51 16.59 22.49
C LEU A 440 -25.53 17.47 23.28
N MET A 441 -24.38 17.82 22.70
CA MET A 441 -23.39 18.66 23.37
C MET A 441 -23.74 20.16 23.40
N THR A 442 -24.56 20.63 22.46
CA THR A 442 -24.88 22.06 22.30
C THR A 442 -25.50 22.69 23.56
N PRO A 443 -26.59 22.15 24.14
CA PRO A 443 -27.22 22.76 25.33
C PRO A 443 -26.30 22.77 26.56
N MET A 444 -25.34 21.84 26.67
CA MET A 444 -24.37 21.85 27.78
C MET A 444 -23.36 23.01 27.69
N ARG A 445 -23.10 23.48 26.47
CA ARG A 445 -22.17 24.59 26.18
C ARG A 445 -22.84 25.95 26.14
N ASP A 446 -24.14 25.99 25.95
CA ASP A 446 -24.90 27.23 25.91
C ASP A 446 -24.97 27.84 27.31
N MET A 447 -24.36 29.01 27.47
CA MET A 447 -24.30 29.74 28.74
C MET A 447 -25.69 30.14 29.25
N SER A 448 -26.68 30.29 28.35
CA SER A 448 -28.07 30.60 28.68
C SER A 448 -28.84 29.40 29.23
N VAL A 449 -28.29 28.19 29.11
CA VAL A 449 -28.89 26.95 29.60
C VAL A 449 -28.32 26.59 30.97
N GLN A 450 -29.19 26.59 31.99
CA GLN A 450 -28.86 26.36 33.40
C GLN A 450 -29.99 25.60 34.12
N GLY A 451 -29.71 25.13 35.34
CA GLY A 451 -30.67 24.51 36.23
C GLY A 451 -31.31 23.25 35.63
N PRO A 452 -32.64 23.05 35.76
CA PRO A 452 -33.34 21.87 35.25
C PRO A 452 -33.13 21.58 33.76
N ARG A 453 -32.96 22.63 32.93
CA ARG A 453 -32.71 22.46 31.49
C ARG A 453 -31.32 21.89 31.22
N LEU A 454 -30.31 22.33 31.97
CA LEU A 454 -28.96 21.78 31.89
C LEU A 454 -28.91 20.35 32.45
N SER A 455 -29.60 20.08 33.57
CA SER A 455 -29.73 18.73 34.12
C SER A 455 -30.37 17.76 33.13
N LYS A 456 -31.41 18.20 32.38
CA LYS A 456 -32.00 17.41 31.30
C LYS A 456 -30.98 17.11 30.20
N ALA A 457 -30.20 18.09 29.77
CA ALA A 457 -29.17 17.87 28.74
C ALA A 457 -28.12 16.82 29.18
N HIS A 458 -27.67 16.86 30.44
CA HIS A 458 -26.78 15.84 30.98
C HIS A 458 -27.44 14.45 31.07
N ARG A 459 -28.72 14.39 31.41
CA ARG A 459 -29.50 13.14 31.43
C ARG A 459 -29.61 12.52 30.02
N ASP A 460 -29.93 13.34 29.02
CA ASP A 460 -30.07 12.89 27.63
C ASP A 460 -28.74 12.33 27.10
N VAL A 461 -27.62 12.97 27.45
CA VAL A 461 -26.26 12.49 27.14
C VAL A 461 -25.94 11.18 27.87
N GLY A 462 -26.24 11.11 29.17
CA GLY A 462 -26.00 9.90 29.97
C GLY A 462 -26.76 8.70 29.41
N TRP A 463 -28.03 8.90 29.03
CA TRP A 463 -28.84 7.88 28.37
C TRP A 463 -28.24 7.46 27.03
N TYR A 464 -27.84 8.42 26.19
CA TYR A 464 -27.26 8.14 24.88
C TYR A 464 -25.97 7.31 24.99
N LEU A 465 -25.06 7.69 25.89
CA LEU A 465 -23.82 6.94 26.13
C LEU A 465 -24.13 5.55 26.69
N ALA A 466 -25.03 5.44 27.66
CA ALA A 466 -25.40 4.16 28.26
C ALA A 466 -25.98 3.19 27.21
N ALA A 467 -26.95 3.65 26.43
CA ALA A 467 -27.59 2.83 25.38
C ALA A 467 -26.64 2.46 24.25
N THR A 468 -25.64 3.29 23.95
CA THR A 468 -24.68 3.05 22.86
C THR A 468 -23.59 2.04 23.25
N PHE A 469 -23.16 2.04 24.52
CA PHE A 469 -21.96 1.31 24.93
C PHE A 469 -22.23 0.15 25.89
N LEU A 470 -23.12 0.30 26.88
CA LEU A 470 -23.28 -0.73 27.93
C LEU A 470 -23.70 -2.12 27.42
N PRO A 471 -24.60 -2.26 26.41
CA PRO A 471 -24.97 -3.58 25.89
C PRO A 471 -23.78 -4.39 25.36
N GLU A 472 -22.76 -3.73 24.83
CA GLU A 472 -21.57 -4.40 24.30
C GLU A 472 -20.50 -4.61 25.36
N LEU A 473 -20.38 -3.69 26.33
CA LEU A 473 -19.37 -3.77 27.39
C LEU A 473 -19.75 -4.77 28.50
N ILE A 474 -21.04 -4.83 28.84
CA ILE A 474 -21.58 -5.68 29.91
C ILE A 474 -22.20 -6.96 29.33
N GLY A 475 -22.74 -6.88 28.11
CA GLY A 475 -23.54 -7.95 27.52
C GLY A 475 -25.02 -7.80 27.81
N VAL A 476 -25.83 -8.53 27.04
CA VAL A 476 -27.30 -8.59 27.16
C VAL A 476 -27.69 -10.03 27.46
N GLU A 477 -28.66 -10.22 28.34
CA GLU A 477 -29.22 -11.52 28.70
C GLU A 477 -30.72 -11.60 28.39
N ASP A 478 -31.17 -12.83 28.14
CA ASP A 478 -32.56 -13.15 27.91
C ASP A 478 -33.31 -13.32 29.24
N ILE A 479 -34.46 -12.68 29.35
CA ILE A 479 -35.37 -12.80 30.49
C ILE A 479 -36.76 -13.23 30.06
N ALA A 480 -37.46 -13.99 30.90
CA ALA A 480 -38.86 -14.30 30.69
C ALA A 480 -39.73 -13.11 31.12
N ILE A 481 -40.56 -12.60 30.20
CA ILE A 481 -41.50 -11.51 30.48
C ILE A 481 -42.94 -11.94 30.18
N PRO A 482 -43.93 -11.45 30.95
CA PRO A 482 -45.34 -11.64 30.63
C PRO A 482 -45.69 -10.80 29.40
N HIS A 483 -46.04 -11.47 28.30
CA HIS A 483 -46.49 -10.82 27.08
C HIS A 483 -47.92 -10.31 27.23
N VAL A 484 -48.28 -9.22 26.54
CA VAL A 484 -49.62 -8.61 26.57
C VAL A 484 -50.74 -9.56 26.11
N GLN A 485 -50.38 -10.65 25.41
CA GLN A 485 -51.30 -11.70 24.96
C GLN A 485 -51.47 -12.85 25.98
N GLY A 486 -50.92 -12.72 27.18
CA GLY A 486 -51.11 -13.66 28.29
C GLY A 486 -50.18 -14.88 28.30
N HIS A 487 -49.20 -14.97 27.39
CA HIS A 487 -48.16 -15.99 27.41
C HIS A 487 -46.81 -15.41 27.89
N MET A 488 -45.86 -16.27 28.24
CA MET A 488 -44.48 -15.84 28.47
C MET A 488 -43.77 -15.60 27.13
N ALA A 489 -42.96 -14.55 27.06
CA ALA A 489 -42.11 -14.23 25.92
C ALA A 489 -40.68 -13.91 26.39
N THR A 490 -39.74 -13.89 25.45
CA THR A 490 -38.37 -13.47 25.73
C THR A 490 -38.26 -11.95 25.64
N GLY A 491 -37.84 -11.33 26.74
CA GLY A 491 -37.34 -9.96 26.79
C GLY A 491 -35.82 -9.96 26.97
N HIS A 492 -35.22 -8.77 27.00
CA HIS A 492 -33.79 -8.61 27.12
C HIS A 492 -33.45 -7.54 28.16
N GLN A 493 -32.37 -7.75 28.90
CA GLN A 493 -31.85 -6.79 29.88
C GLN A 493 -30.31 -6.85 29.91
N LEU A 494 -29.63 -5.96 30.64
CA LEU A 494 -28.18 -6.06 30.78
C LEU A 494 -27.80 -7.31 31.59
N TRP A 495 -26.67 -7.94 31.27
CA TRP A 495 -26.21 -9.11 31.99
C TRP A 495 -25.96 -8.79 33.47
N GLY A 496 -26.67 -9.47 34.37
CA GLY A 496 -26.61 -9.20 35.81
C GLY A 496 -26.99 -7.76 36.18
N GLU A 497 -28.02 -7.19 35.53
CA GLU A 497 -28.44 -5.79 35.71
C GLU A 497 -28.66 -5.40 37.18
N ASP A 498 -29.19 -6.31 38.00
CA ASP A 498 -29.42 -6.13 39.45
C ASP A 498 -28.12 -6.07 40.27
N LYS A 499 -27.01 -6.56 39.72
CA LYS A 499 -25.66 -6.56 40.31
C LYS A 499 -24.77 -5.44 39.81
N ILE A 500 -25.28 -4.55 38.94
CA ILE A 500 -24.55 -3.36 38.47
C ILE A 500 -24.69 -2.24 39.51
N LEU A 501 -23.56 -1.67 39.94
CA LEU A 501 -23.52 -0.51 40.83
C LEU A 501 -23.23 0.76 40.03
N ILE A 502 -24.13 1.76 40.06
CA ILE A 502 -23.89 3.08 39.47
C ILE A 502 -23.50 4.06 40.57
N VAL A 503 -22.32 4.66 40.46
CA VAL A 503 -21.78 5.64 41.41
C VAL A 503 -21.66 6.98 40.71
N ALA A 504 -22.48 7.96 41.12
CA ALA A 504 -22.39 9.32 40.61
C ALA A 504 -21.39 10.14 41.44
N LEU A 505 -20.33 10.63 40.81
CA LEU A 505 -19.24 11.39 41.45
C LEU A 505 -19.56 12.90 41.62
N MET A 506 -20.84 13.26 41.64
CA MET A 506 -21.29 14.66 41.64
C MET A 506 -21.60 15.18 43.06
N ARG A 507 -21.27 16.45 43.30
CA ARG A 507 -21.55 17.20 44.54
C ARG A 507 -23.03 17.43 44.88
N ALA A 508 -23.99 16.86 44.15
CA ALA A 508 -25.39 16.92 44.55
C ALA A 508 -26.27 15.84 43.91
N LEU A 509 -27.13 15.29 44.77
CA LEU A 509 -28.34 14.48 44.56
C LEU A 509 -28.30 12.94 44.57
N PHE A 510 -27.15 12.26 44.64
CA PHE A 510 -27.11 10.80 44.89
C PHE A 510 -26.07 10.44 45.95
N VAL A 511 -26.20 9.24 46.55
CA VAL A 511 -25.43 8.76 47.71
C VAL A 511 -23.97 9.15 47.57
N HIS A 512 -23.52 10.00 48.51
CA HIS A 512 -22.20 10.61 48.51
C HIS A 512 -21.20 9.55 48.95
N ALA A 513 -20.21 9.26 48.12
CA ALA A 513 -18.98 8.63 48.59
C ALA A 513 -17.86 9.65 48.32
N SER A 514 -17.38 10.25 49.41
CA SER A 514 -16.28 11.22 49.37
C SER A 514 -14.92 10.53 49.38
N GLN A 515 -14.92 9.30 49.87
CA GLN A 515 -13.78 8.41 50.04
C GLN A 515 -14.29 6.96 49.89
N PRO A 516 -13.41 6.02 49.51
CA PRO A 516 -13.76 4.59 49.39
C PRO A 516 -14.35 3.94 50.66
N THR A 517 -14.19 4.60 51.81
CA THR A 517 -14.54 4.10 53.16
C THR A 517 -15.89 4.61 53.70
N ASP A 518 -16.74 5.22 52.87
CA ASP A 518 -18.02 5.75 53.36
C ASP A 518 -18.93 4.61 53.91
N PRO A 519 -19.51 4.74 55.12
CA PRO A 519 -19.97 3.58 55.91
C PRO A 519 -21.30 2.94 55.47
N GLN A 520 -21.84 3.32 54.31
CA GLN A 520 -23.13 2.83 53.81
C GLN A 520 -23.02 1.70 52.78
N HIS A 521 -21.81 1.24 52.45
CA HIS A 521 -21.64 0.20 51.45
C HIS A 521 -21.72 -1.20 52.07
N ASP A 522 -22.80 -1.92 51.70
CA ASP A 522 -22.79 -3.38 51.65
C ASP A 522 -21.49 -3.82 50.93
N PRO A 523 -20.81 -4.88 51.40
CA PRO A 523 -19.49 -5.23 50.89
C PRO A 523 -19.54 -5.39 49.37
N LEU A 524 -18.65 -4.68 48.66
CA LEU A 524 -18.44 -4.68 47.20
C LEU A 524 -18.20 -6.07 46.58
N ASN A 525 -18.24 -7.14 47.38
CA ASN A 525 -17.89 -8.52 47.03
C ASN A 525 -18.97 -9.30 46.26
N ASP A 526 -20.19 -8.78 46.09
CA ASP A 526 -21.27 -9.42 45.27
C ASP A 526 -21.72 -8.55 44.07
N ARG A 527 -20.90 -7.58 43.65
CA ARG A 527 -21.17 -6.74 42.47
C ARG A 527 -20.45 -7.28 41.25
N PHE A 528 -21.13 -7.28 40.11
CA PHE A 528 -20.55 -7.72 38.84
C PHE A 528 -19.80 -6.60 38.12
N ALA A 529 -20.36 -5.38 38.12
CA ALA A 529 -19.78 -4.22 37.45
C ALA A 529 -20.08 -2.93 38.23
N THR A 530 -19.14 -1.99 38.21
CA THR A 530 -19.30 -0.65 38.79
C THR A 530 -19.16 0.41 37.71
N ILE A 531 -20.15 1.29 37.58
CA ILE A 531 -20.19 2.40 36.62
C ILE A 531 -20.00 3.71 37.37
N LEU A 532 -18.84 4.33 37.21
CA LEU A 532 -18.54 5.65 37.75
C LEU A 532 -19.00 6.73 36.77
N VAL A 533 -19.83 7.66 37.22
CA VAL A 533 -20.41 8.72 36.39
C VAL A 533 -19.97 10.09 36.90
N ASP A 534 -19.24 10.82 36.07
CA ASP A 534 -18.89 12.23 36.30
C ASP A 534 -19.31 13.07 35.09
N SER A 535 -19.88 14.25 35.37
CA SER A 535 -20.28 15.21 34.36
C SER A 535 -19.09 15.91 33.68
N VAL A 536 -17.96 16.08 34.39
CA VAL A 536 -16.74 16.72 33.87
C VAL A 536 -15.50 16.15 34.53
N VAL A 537 -14.73 15.37 33.77
CA VAL A 537 -13.44 14.85 34.22
C VAL A 537 -12.32 15.78 33.75
N ASN A 538 -11.76 16.57 34.68
CA ASN A 538 -10.67 17.50 34.39
C ASN A 538 -9.28 16.85 34.59
N SER A 539 -8.95 16.52 35.83
CA SER A 539 -7.64 15.96 36.22
C SER A 539 -7.70 14.50 36.62
N GLY A 540 -8.87 13.84 36.53
CA GLY A 540 -9.11 12.41 36.81
C GLY A 540 -8.81 11.92 38.21
N ARG A 541 -8.24 12.78 39.06
CA ARG A 541 -7.84 12.48 40.44
C ARG A 541 -8.98 11.87 41.25
N THR A 542 -10.21 12.40 41.11
CA THR A 542 -11.40 11.88 41.80
C THR A 542 -11.77 10.46 41.38
N ILE A 543 -11.48 10.06 40.14
CA ILE A 543 -11.71 8.70 39.65
C ILE A 543 -10.61 7.76 40.16
N LEU A 544 -9.35 8.23 40.13
CA LEU A 544 -8.19 7.48 40.66
C LEU A 544 -8.28 7.26 42.17
N ASP A 545 -8.76 8.24 42.94
CA ASP A 545 -8.92 8.14 44.40
C ASP A 545 -10.03 7.13 44.81
N PHE A 546 -10.93 6.78 43.89
CA PHE A 546 -12.00 5.78 44.13
C PHE A 546 -11.55 4.34 43.88
N ASP A 547 -10.49 4.15 43.10
CA ASP A 547 -9.94 2.83 42.79
C ASP A 547 -8.80 2.52 43.76
N MET A 548 -9.09 1.76 44.81
CA MET A 548 -8.20 1.47 45.96
C MET A 548 -6.91 0.67 45.63
N GLN A 549 -6.46 0.63 44.39
CA GLN A 549 -5.18 0.03 43.97
C GLN A 549 -4.23 1.00 43.23
N ALA A 550 -4.56 2.29 43.11
CA ALA A 550 -3.70 3.25 42.41
C ALA A 550 -2.81 4.06 43.36
N GLU A 551 -1.54 3.65 43.52
CA GLU A 551 -0.51 4.53 44.10
C GLU A 551 -0.24 5.71 43.15
N CYS A 552 -0.31 6.93 43.70
CA CYS A 552 -0.23 8.20 42.99
C CYS A 552 1.04 8.38 42.12
N VAL A 553 0.85 8.78 40.85
CA VAL A 553 1.84 9.58 40.11
C VAL A 553 1.16 10.85 39.60
N SER A 554 1.61 12.01 40.11
CA SER A 554 1.12 13.32 39.69
C SER A 554 1.70 13.68 38.31
N GLY A 555 0.86 13.76 37.28
CA GLY A 555 1.40 14.06 35.94
C GLY A 555 0.39 14.15 34.79
N GLY A 556 -0.64 15.01 34.90
CA GLY A 556 -1.19 15.79 33.77
C GLY A 556 -1.76 15.12 32.50
N ILE A 557 -1.76 13.79 32.35
CA ILE A 557 -2.26 13.08 31.15
C ILE A 557 -3.09 11.87 31.61
N LEU A 558 -4.40 12.07 31.72
CA LEU A 558 -5.34 11.02 32.17
C LEU A 558 -5.23 9.75 31.32
N THR A 559 -5.13 9.90 30.00
CA THR A 559 -5.21 8.79 29.05
C THR A 559 -3.98 7.89 29.06
N ALA A 560 -2.81 8.39 29.45
CA ALA A 560 -1.58 7.59 29.53
C ALA A 560 -1.49 6.80 30.84
N THR A 561 -1.90 7.40 31.98
CA THR A 561 -1.89 6.73 33.28
C THR A 561 -3.01 5.70 33.42
N LEU A 562 -4.15 5.90 32.72
CA LEU A 562 -5.28 4.96 32.76
C LEU A 562 -5.10 3.76 31.83
N ALA A 563 -4.17 3.80 30.87
CA ALA A 563 -3.88 2.69 29.96
C ALA A 563 -3.14 1.52 30.64
N GLU A 564 -2.61 1.71 31.85
CA GLU A 564 -1.97 0.67 32.65
C GLU A 564 -2.98 -0.25 33.36
N TYR A 565 -4.27 0.12 33.40
CA TYR A 565 -5.33 -0.65 34.07
C TYR A 565 -6.17 -1.41 33.03
N THR A 566 -5.92 -2.71 32.89
CA THR A 566 -6.62 -3.59 31.92
C THR A 566 -8.12 -3.74 32.16
N ASN A 567 -8.61 -3.37 33.35
CA ASN A 567 -9.99 -3.60 33.79
C ASN A 567 -10.85 -2.33 33.81
N LEU A 568 -10.30 -1.19 33.38
CA LEU A 568 -10.99 0.10 33.41
C LEU A 568 -11.32 0.58 31.99
N GLN A 569 -12.58 0.89 31.73
CA GLN A 569 -13.04 1.40 30.44
C GLN A 569 -13.62 2.80 30.58
N PHE A 570 -13.21 3.72 29.69
CA PHE A 570 -13.63 5.12 29.74
C PHE A 570 -14.57 5.46 28.58
N ILE A 571 -15.77 5.94 28.91
CA ILE A 571 -16.79 6.34 27.94
C ILE A 571 -17.02 7.83 28.05
N THR A 572 -16.93 8.55 26.94
CA THR A 572 -17.21 10.00 26.91
C THR A 572 -17.88 10.43 25.62
N LEU A 573 -18.72 11.46 25.71
CA LEU A 573 -19.34 12.10 24.55
C LEU A 573 -18.31 12.92 23.74
N ARG A 574 -17.29 13.47 24.41
CA ARG A 574 -16.24 14.28 23.77
C ARG A 574 -15.01 14.44 24.65
N ILE A 575 -13.92 14.84 24.03
CA ILE A 575 -12.68 15.23 24.69
C ILE A 575 -12.37 16.67 24.30
N SER A 576 -11.97 17.49 25.27
CA SER A 576 -11.72 18.93 25.10
C SER A 576 -10.23 19.22 25.13
N GLU A 577 -9.71 19.92 24.13
CA GLU A 577 -8.32 20.44 24.14
C GLU A 577 -8.12 21.56 25.17
N ASN A 578 -9.21 22.24 25.55
CA ASN A 578 -9.19 23.28 26.59
C ASN A 578 -9.28 22.63 27.97
N LYS A 579 -8.19 22.69 28.74
CA LYS A 579 -8.14 22.35 30.18
C LYS A 579 -8.62 23.56 30.99
N TYR A 580 -9.94 23.73 31.10
CA TYR A 580 -10.55 24.82 31.87
C TYR A 580 -11.30 24.28 33.08
N LYS A 581 -10.86 24.68 34.29
CA LYS A 581 -11.61 24.44 35.52
C LYS A 581 -12.52 25.64 35.77
N GLY A 582 -13.82 25.45 35.59
CA GLY A 582 -14.81 26.49 35.82
C GLY A 582 -14.75 27.01 37.26
N THR A 583 -14.93 28.32 37.42
CA THR A 583 -15.09 28.99 38.71
C THR A 583 -16.30 29.92 38.65
N GLY A 584 -17.06 30.00 39.74
CA GLY A 584 -18.27 30.82 39.82
C GLY A 584 -19.29 30.43 38.74
N ALA A 585 -19.61 31.37 37.85
CA ALA A 585 -20.66 31.21 36.84
C ALA A 585 -20.36 30.25 35.68
N THR A 586 -19.12 29.79 35.58
CA THR A 586 -18.67 28.85 34.55
C THR A 586 -18.52 27.42 35.06
N ASP A 587 -18.68 27.20 36.37
CA ASP A 587 -18.62 25.88 36.99
C ASP A 587 -19.87 25.06 36.64
N THR A 588 -19.67 23.80 36.23
CA THR A 588 -20.76 22.90 35.82
C THR A 588 -21.69 22.59 36.98
N GLY A 589 -21.16 22.42 38.20
CA GLY A 589 -21.98 22.25 39.40
C GLY A 589 -22.85 23.46 39.67
N ASN A 590 -22.27 24.66 39.64
CA ASN A 590 -23.01 25.90 39.87
C ASN A 590 -24.10 26.15 38.81
N ARG A 591 -23.83 25.84 37.55
CA ARG A 591 -24.82 25.94 36.47
C ARG A 591 -25.90 24.87 36.58
N LEU A 592 -25.58 23.68 37.08
CA LEU A 592 -26.54 22.57 37.24
C LEU A 592 -27.52 22.84 38.38
N PHE A 593 -27.02 23.35 39.51
CA PHE A 593 -27.80 23.54 40.74
C PHE A 593 -28.23 25.00 40.96
N ASN A 594 -27.90 25.88 40.03
CA ASN A 594 -28.18 27.32 40.10
C ASN A 594 -27.63 27.97 41.38
N THR A 595 -26.46 27.52 41.83
CA THR A 595 -25.79 27.97 43.06
C THR A 595 -24.81 29.12 42.80
N LEU A 596 -25.02 29.88 41.73
CA LEU A 596 -24.17 30.98 41.26
C LEU A 596 -23.92 32.10 42.31
N HIS A 597 -24.76 32.15 43.35
CA HIS A 597 -24.74 33.15 44.41
C HIS A 597 -24.34 32.59 45.79
N LEU A 598 -24.03 31.30 45.89
CA LEU A 598 -23.55 30.70 47.13
C LEU A 598 -22.01 30.83 47.20
N PRO A 599 -21.43 31.20 48.36
CA PRO A 599 -19.99 31.45 48.52
C PRO A 599 -19.09 30.25 48.18
#